data_AF-A0A257QXV0-F1
#
_entry.id   AF-A0A257QXV0-F1
#
_cell.length_a   1.000
_cell.length_b   1.000
_cell.length_c   1.000
_cell.angle_alpha   90.00
_cell.angle_beta   90.00
_cell.angle_gamma   90.00
#
_symmetry.space_group_name_H-M   'P 1'
#
loop_
_entity.id
_entity.type
_entity.pdbx_description
1 polymer ?
#
loop_
_entity_poly.entity_id
_entity_poly.type
_entity_poly.pdbx_seq_one_letter_code
_entity_poly.pdbx_strand_id
1 'polypeptide(L)'
;GWVHEATVRAERGFIVTGAQHVIRAAARDDAAPVAYAEPGVIGRILSCDAALSWCRVSADHRTGWLKRDDFWGAFAGEAIK
;
A
#
# COMPACT_ATOMS: atom_id res chain seq x y z
N GLY A 1 -24.74 -7.35 7.10
CA GLY A 1 -24.41 -8.23 8.25
C GLY A 1 -23.65 -7.42 9.28
N TRP A 2 -23.68 -7.83 10.54
CA TRP A 2 -22.93 -7.18 11.63
C TRP A 2 -21.71 -8.04 11.99
N VAL A 3 -20.62 -7.39 12.39
CA VAL A 3 -19.40 -8.05 12.89
C VAL A 3 -19.13 -7.59 14.32
N HIS A 4 -18.63 -8.48 15.17
CA HIS A 4 -18.27 -8.16 16.55
C HIS A 4 -16.96 -7.36 16.59
N GLU A 5 -16.95 -6.22 17.28
CA GLU A 5 -15.83 -5.26 17.26
C GLU A 5 -14.49 -5.90 17.66
N ALA A 6 -14.50 -6.81 18.64
CA ALA A 6 -13.30 -7.46 19.15
C ALA A 6 -12.59 -8.36 18.11
N THR A 7 -13.26 -8.66 16.99
CA THR A 7 -12.70 -9.46 15.87
C THR A 7 -12.12 -8.56 14.77
N VAL A 8 -12.37 -7.24 14.82
CA VAL A 8 -11.81 -6.28 13.86
C VAL A 8 -10.42 -5.84 14.32
N ARG A 9 -9.42 -5.99 13.45
CA ARG A 9 -8.10 -5.40 13.68
C ARG A 9 -7.97 -4.08 12.94
N ALA A 10 -7.50 -3.05 13.63
CA ALA A 10 -7.26 -1.72 13.07
C ALA A 10 -5.93 -1.65 12.28
N GLU A 11 -5.58 -2.70 11.55
CA GLU A 11 -4.38 -2.71 10.72
C GLU A 11 -4.64 -1.93 9.42
N ARG A 12 -3.70 -1.05 9.04
CA ARG A 12 -3.82 -0.27 7.80
C ARG A 12 -3.45 -1.14 6.60
N GLY A 13 -4.48 -1.57 5.88
CA GLY A 13 -4.35 -2.29 4.62
C GLY A 13 -4.42 -1.38 3.40
N PHE A 14 -4.03 -1.92 2.25
CA PHE A 14 -4.31 -1.33 0.95
C PHE A 14 -4.86 -2.36 -0.02
N ILE A 15 -5.50 -1.89 -1.08
CA ILE A 15 -5.90 -2.69 -2.24
C ILE A 15 -5.52 -1.97 -3.52
N VAL A 16 -4.92 -2.69 -4.47
CA VAL A 16 -4.60 -2.18 -5.81
C VAL A 16 -5.87 -2.13 -6.64
N THR A 17 -6.12 -1.01 -7.32
CA THR A 17 -7.32 -0.78 -8.12
C THR A 17 -6.95 -0.30 -9.52
N GLY A 18 -7.86 -0.45 -10.49
CA GLY A 18 -7.65 0.03 -11.85
C GLY A 18 -6.75 -0.89 -12.68
N ALA A 19 -5.44 -0.72 -12.57
CA ALA A 19 -4.44 -1.41 -13.42
C ALA A 19 -3.37 -2.12 -12.59
N GLN A 20 -2.47 -2.84 -13.26
CA GLN A 20 -1.28 -3.40 -12.61
C GLN A 20 -0.30 -2.27 -12.27
N HIS A 21 0.21 -2.26 -11.04
CA HIS A 21 1.21 -1.31 -10.55
C HIS A 21 2.49 -2.02 -10.09
N VAL A 22 3.60 -1.29 -10.02
CA VAL A 22 4.92 -1.84 -9.69
C VAL A 22 5.27 -1.48 -8.25
N ILE A 23 5.55 -2.49 -7.43
CA ILE A 23 6.19 -2.28 -6.13
C ILE A 23 7.69 -2.13 -6.38
N ARG A 24 8.26 -1.01 -5.94
CA ARG A 24 9.65 -0.61 -6.17
C ARG A 24 10.53 -0.80 -4.94
N ALA A 25 11.83 -1.00 -5.16
CA ALA A 25 12.80 -1.15 -4.09
C ALA A 25 13.01 0.13 -3.26
N ALA A 26 12.76 1.32 -3.84
CA ALA A 26 12.87 2.62 -3.18
C ALA A 26 11.76 3.57 -3.65
N ALA A 27 11.52 4.65 -2.88
CA ALA A 27 10.51 5.68 -3.12
C ALA A 27 10.89 6.64 -4.27
N ARG A 28 11.13 6.09 -5.47
CA ARG A 28 11.44 6.85 -6.70
C ARG A 28 11.05 6.04 -7.93
N ASP A 29 10.71 6.75 -9.00
CA ASP A 29 10.16 6.15 -10.22
C ASP A 29 11.11 5.24 -11.00
N ASP A 30 12.41 5.44 -10.83
CA ASP A 30 13.46 4.68 -11.51
C ASP A 30 14.05 3.56 -10.64
N ALA A 31 13.52 3.33 -9.43
CA ALA A 31 13.99 2.23 -8.59
C ALA A 31 13.59 0.87 -9.19
N ALA A 32 14.44 -0.13 -8.94
CA ALA A 32 14.24 -1.48 -9.43
C ALA A 32 12.88 -2.07 -8.97
N PRO A 33 12.17 -2.80 -9.85
CA PRO A 33 10.94 -3.50 -9.48
C PRO A 33 11.26 -4.66 -8.54
N VAL A 34 10.45 -4.83 -7.49
CA VAL A 34 10.54 -5.98 -6.56
C VAL A 34 9.30 -6.88 -6.62
N ALA A 35 8.18 -6.34 -7.11
CA ALA A 35 6.97 -7.08 -7.41
C ALA A 35 6.11 -6.32 -8.43
N TYR A 36 5.21 -7.05 -9.08
CA TYR A 36 4.10 -6.50 -9.87
C TYR A 36 2.81 -6.83 -9.12
N ALA A 37 1.99 -5.82 -8.88
CA ALA A 37 0.74 -5.94 -8.14
C ALA A 37 -0.43 -5.72 -9.09
N GLU A 38 -1.19 -6.77 -9.35
CA GLU A 38 -2.41 -6.73 -10.17
C GLU A 38 -3.58 -6.08 -9.41
N PRO A 39 -4.62 -5.59 -10.13
CA PRO A 39 -5.86 -5.17 -9.50
C PRO A 39 -6.43 -6.24 -8.56
N GLY A 40 -6.82 -5.85 -7.35
CA GLY A 40 -7.31 -6.76 -6.32
C GLY A 40 -6.25 -7.32 -5.38
N VAL A 41 -4.95 -7.08 -5.62
CA VAL A 41 -3.90 -7.39 -4.64
C VAL A 41 -4.15 -6.57 -3.37
N ILE A 42 -4.24 -7.27 -2.24
CA ILE A 42 -4.38 -6.69 -0.91
C ILE A 42 -3.06 -6.85 -0.16
N GLY A 43 -2.66 -5.82 0.56
CA GLY A 43 -1.49 -5.88 1.42
C GLY A 43 -1.60 -4.93 2.61
N ARG A 44 -0.46 -4.70 3.25
CA ARG A 44 -0.33 -3.84 4.42
C ARG A 44 0.49 -2.60 4.12
N ILE A 45 0.06 -1.47 4.67
CA ILE A 45 0.81 -0.23 4.67
C ILE A 45 1.71 -0.25 5.89
N LEU A 46 3.03 -0.26 5.66
CA LEU A 46 4.03 -0.25 6.72
C LEU A 46 4.35 1.17 7.17
N SER A 47 4.43 2.11 6.23
CA SER A 47 4.55 3.54 6.55
C SER A 47 4.16 4.39 5.35
N CYS A 48 3.64 5.57 5.63
CA CYS A 48 3.47 6.63 4.64
C CYS A 48 3.74 7.98 5.29
N ASP A 49 4.60 8.77 4.69
CA ASP A 49 4.77 10.17 5.09
C ASP A 49 3.69 11.04 4.43
N ALA A 50 3.19 12.05 5.14
CA ALA A 50 2.18 12.97 4.62
C ALA A 50 2.69 13.81 3.43
N ALA A 51 3.99 14.13 3.41
CA ALA A 51 4.62 14.95 2.37
C ALA A 51 5.10 14.13 1.17
N LEU A 52 5.14 12.80 1.28
CA LEU A 52 5.60 11.91 0.21
C LEU A 52 4.42 11.31 -0.55
N SER A 53 4.57 11.22 -1.87
CA SER A 53 3.63 10.49 -2.74
C SER A 53 3.82 8.97 -2.71
N TRP A 54 4.68 8.47 -1.82
CA TRP A 54 5.05 7.05 -1.73
C TRP A 54 4.72 6.47 -0.36
N CYS A 55 4.30 5.22 -0.38
CA CYS A 55 4.05 4.44 0.81
C CYS A 55 4.91 3.18 0.79
N ARG A 56 5.50 2.85 1.93
CA ARG A 56 6.15 1.57 2.15
C ARG A 56 5.09 0.53 2.42
N VAL A 57 5.08 -0.52 1.63
CA VAL A 57 4.03 -1.54 1.63
C VAL A 57 4.60 -2.95 1.68
N SER A 58 3.78 -3.89 2.15
CA SER A 58 4.07 -5.32 2.09
C SER A 58 2.88 -6.09 1.51
N ALA A 59 3.14 -6.91 0.49
CA ALA A 59 2.16 -7.84 -0.08
C ALA A 59 2.88 -9.15 -0.43
N ASP A 60 2.27 -10.30 -0.12
CA ASP A 60 2.84 -11.64 -0.37
C ASP A 60 4.34 -11.77 0.01
N HIS A 61 4.67 -11.38 1.25
CA HIS A 61 6.04 -11.36 1.79
C HIS A 61 7.06 -10.46 1.06
N ARG A 62 6.63 -9.69 0.05
CA ARG A 62 7.46 -8.71 -0.64
C ARG A 62 7.23 -7.33 -0.04
N THR A 63 8.30 -6.68 0.36
CA THR A 63 8.28 -5.31 0.88
C THR A 63 8.90 -4.35 -0.12
N GLY A 64 8.26 -3.21 -0.34
CA GLY A 64 8.78 -2.15 -1.18
C GLY A 64 7.96 -0.88 -1.07
N TRP A 65 7.96 -0.11 -2.14
CA TRP A 65 7.34 1.21 -2.21
C TRP A 65 6.37 1.27 -3.39
N LEU A 66 5.20 1.84 -3.14
CA LEU A 66 4.14 2.00 -4.14
C LEU A 66 3.56 3.41 -4.02
N LYS A 67 3.17 4.04 -5.12
CA LYS A 67 2.67 5.42 -5.08
C LYS A 67 1.28 5.44 -4.45
N ARG A 68 0.96 6.53 -3.75
CA ARG A 68 -0.35 6.69 -3.11
C ARG A 68 -1.51 6.60 -4.10
N ASP A 69 -1.31 7.06 -5.32
CA ASP A 69 -2.34 7.03 -6.38
C ASP A 69 -2.52 5.66 -7.05
N ASP A 70 -1.61 4.70 -6.77
CA ASP A 70 -1.64 3.35 -7.36
C ASP A 70 -2.49 2.36 -6.52
N PHE A 71 -3.08 2.79 -5.40
CA PHE A 71 -3.90 1.96 -4.52
C PHE A 71 -4.94 2.74 -3.73
N TRP A 72 -5.90 2.01 -3.17
CA TRP A 72 -6.81 2.54 -2.16
C TRP A 72 -6.39 2.05 -0.76
N GLY A 73 -6.33 2.96 0.22
CA GLY A 73 -5.95 2.64 1.61
C GLY A 73 -5.11 3.71 2.32
N ALA A 74 -4.61 4.72 1.60
CA ALA A 74 -3.98 5.92 2.18
C ALA A 74 -4.53 7.17 1.50
N PHE A 75 -5.07 8.12 2.27
CA PHE A 75 -5.62 9.36 1.71
C PHE A 75 -4.53 10.39 1.43
N ALA A 76 -4.76 11.33 0.52
CA ALA A 76 -3.82 12.43 0.25
C ALA A 76 -3.47 13.19 1.55
N GLY A 77 -2.17 13.39 1.81
CA GLY A 77 -1.68 14.04 3.04
C GLY A 77 -1.79 13.23 4.33
N GLU A 78 -2.30 12.00 4.33
CA GLU A 78 -2.34 11.14 5.51
C GLU A 78 -0.92 10.63 5.89
N ALA A 79 -0.60 10.62 7.18
CA ALA A 79 0.60 9.96 7.70
C ALA A 79 0.22 8.64 8.37
N ILE A 80 0.93 7.56 8.03
CA ILE A 80 0.76 6.21 8.60
C ILE A 80 2.11 5.76 9.16
N LYS A 81 2.12 5.34 10.43
CA LYS A 81 3.31 4.90 11.18
C LYS A 81 3.29 3.40 11.40
#